data_AF-A0A674JV41-F1
#
_entry.id   AF-A0A674JV41-F1
#
_cell.length_a   1.000
_cell.length_b   1.000
_cell.length_c   1.000
_cell.angle_alpha   90.00
_cell.angle_beta   90.00
_cell.angle_gamma   90.00
#
_symmetry.space_group_name_H-M   'P 1'
#
loop_
_entity.id
_entity.type
_entity.pdbx_description
1 polymer ?
#
loop_
_entity_poly.entity_id
_entity_poly.type
_entity_poly.pdbx_seq_one_letter_code
_entity_poly.pdbx_strand_id
1 'polypeptide(L)'
;MWGGVRDPGDRGEQNTFTRWCNEHLKCVQKRIANLQADLADGLRLIALLEVLSQKKLGRKYNQRPTFRQMQLENVSVALEFLEHQFTSHWLVPARLEG
;
A
#
# COMPACT_ATOMS: atom_id res chain seq x y z
N MET A 1 -8.01 20.19 -32.47
CA MET A 1 -7.32 19.30 -31.52
C MET A 1 -7.47 19.93 -30.14
N TRP A 2 -8.53 19.58 -29.41
CA TRP A 2 -8.78 20.16 -28.08
C TRP A 2 -8.17 19.22 -27.04
N GLY A 3 -7.19 19.74 -26.29
CA GLY A 3 -6.62 19.07 -25.13
C GLY A 3 -7.73 18.73 -24.15
N GLY A 4 -7.69 17.50 -23.66
CA GLY A 4 -8.69 16.93 -22.76
C GLY A 4 -8.97 17.84 -21.57
N VAL A 5 -10.24 18.20 -21.45
CA VAL A 5 -10.81 18.96 -20.34
C VAL A 5 -10.53 18.19 -19.04
N ARG A 6 -9.73 18.79 -18.16
CA ARG A 6 -9.61 18.35 -16.77
C ARG A 6 -10.96 18.50 -16.08
N ASP A 7 -11.39 17.46 -15.38
CA ASP A 7 -12.65 17.46 -14.64
C ASP A 7 -12.70 18.59 -13.59
N PRO A 8 -13.85 19.28 -13.42
CA PRO A 8 -14.00 20.42 -12.49
C PRO A 8 -13.77 20.11 -11.00
N GLY A 9 -13.63 18.83 -10.63
CA GLY A 9 -13.26 18.35 -9.30
C GLY A 9 -11.75 18.19 -9.06
N ASP A 10 -10.91 18.34 -10.09
CA ASP A 10 -9.45 18.12 -10.01
C ASP A 10 -8.67 19.38 -9.56
N ARG A 11 -9.20 20.06 -8.53
CA ARG A 11 -8.58 21.26 -7.94
C ARG A 11 -7.95 20.95 -6.59
N GLY A 12 -6.66 20.60 -6.64
CA GLY A 12 -5.67 20.98 -5.62
C GLY A 12 -5.66 20.23 -4.28
N GLU A 13 -6.71 19.53 -3.90
CA GLU A 13 -6.70 18.76 -2.66
C GLU A 13 -6.33 17.30 -2.91
N GLN A 14 -5.13 16.92 -2.45
CA GLN A 14 -4.86 15.51 -2.19
C GLN A 14 -5.97 14.97 -1.29
N ASN A 15 -6.70 13.96 -1.78
CA ASN A 15 -7.68 13.22 -0.97
C ASN A 15 -7.04 12.88 0.39
N THR A 16 -7.83 13.01 1.46
CA THR A 16 -7.48 12.63 2.84
C THR A 16 -6.68 11.34 2.92
N PHE A 17 -7.04 10.32 2.13
CA PHE A 17 -6.30 9.06 2.09
C PHE A 17 -4.85 9.22 1.60
N THR A 18 -4.63 9.98 0.53
CA THR A 18 -3.29 10.26 0.01
C THR A 18 -2.46 11.05 1.02
N ARG A 19 -3.05 12.05 1.70
CA ARG A 19 -2.35 12.79 2.77
C ARG A 19 -1.96 11.86 3.92
N TRP A 20 -2.88 11.02 4.37
CA TRP A 20 -2.63 10.03 5.43
C TRP A 20 -1.49 9.06 5.06
N CYS A 21 -1.51 8.49 3.85
CA CYS A 21 -0.42 7.62 3.39
C CYS A 21 0.93 8.35 3.38
N ASN A 22 0.95 9.62 2.96
CA ASN A 22 2.18 10.42 2.89
C ASN A 22 2.77 10.75 4.27
N GLU A 23 1.94 10.98 5.28
CA GLU A 23 2.43 11.16 6.67
C GLU A 23 3.19 9.93 7.17
N HIS A 24 2.68 8.73 6.87
CA HIS A 24 3.36 7.48 7.23
C HIS A 24 4.60 7.22 6.38
N LEU A 25 4.54 7.46 5.07
CA LEU A 25 5.66 7.18 4.16
C LEU A 25 6.84 8.17 4.29
N LYS A 26 6.63 9.31 4.96
CA LYS A 26 7.66 10.33 5.19
C LYS A 26 8.89 9.77 5.90
N CYS A 27 8.71 8.87 6.87
CA CYS A 27 9.82 8.29 7.65
C CYS A 27 10.72 7.36 6.83
N VAL A 28 10.24 6.87 5.67
CA VAL A 28 10.99 6.02 4.74
C VAL A 28 11.27 6.72 3.40
N GLN A 29 11.16 8.05 3.37
CA GLN A 29 11.45 8.89 2.20
C GLN A 29 10.66 8.48 0.94
N LYS A 30 9.39 8.09 1.11
CA LYS A 30 8.48 7.78 0.00
C LYS A 30 7.28 8.73 0.01
N ARG A 31 6.68 8.90 -1.16
CA ARG A 31 5.51 9.76 -1.37
C ARG A 31 4.62 9.22 -2.48
N ILE A 32 3.31 9.43 -2.32
CA ILE A 32 2.26 9.17 -3.28
C ILE A 32 1.73 10.52 -3.79
N ALA A 33 1.80 10.73 -5.10
CA ALA A 33 1.19 11.82 -5.82
C ALA A 33 -0.09 11.37 -6.53
N ASN A 34 -0.07 10.20 -7.16
CA ASN A 34 -1.22 9.57 -7.81
C ASN A 34 -1.42 8.17 -7.22
N LEU A 35 -2.53 7.99 -6.50
CA LEU A 35 -2.81 6.74 -5.79
C LEU A 35 -2.77 5.50 -6.70
N GLN A 36 -3.38 5.61 -7.89
CA GLN A 36 -3.50 4.50 -8.83
C GLN A 36 -2.14 4.11 -9.41
N ALA A 37 -1.34 5.09 -9.84
CA ALA A 37 -0.04 4.82 -10.47
C ALA A 37 1.03 4.43 -9.44
N ASP A 38 1.09 5.13 -8.30
CA ASP A 38 2.18 5.00 -7.34
C ASP A 38 2.10 3.72 -6.49
N LEU A 39 0.91 3.11 -6.38
CA LEU A 39 0.71 1.83 -5.69
C LEU A 39 0.74 0.62 -6.65
N ALA A 40 0.66 0.83 -7.96
CA ALA A 40 0.48 -0.24 -8.94
C ALA A 40 1.65 -1.24 -8.99
N ASP A 41 2.88 -0.79 -8.70
CA ASP A 41 4.07 -1.64 -8.68
C ASP A 41 4.30 -2.39 -7.35
N GLY A 42 3.43 -2.14 -6.37
CA GLY A 42 3.44 -2.72 -5.04
C GLY A 42 4.51 -2.17 -4.08
N LEU A 43 5.51 -1.40 -4.53
CA LEU A 43 6.64 -1.00 -3.66
C LEU A 43 6.22 -0.03 -2.55
N ARG A 44 5.41 0.97 -2.88
CA ARG A 44 4.90 1.92 -1.87
C ARG A 44 3.84 1.30 -0.99
N LEU A 45 3.05 0.37 -1.52
CA LEU A 45 2.10 -0.39 -0.73
C LEU A 45 2.82 -1.21 0.34
N ILE A 46 3.84 -1.98 -0.04
CA ILE A 46 4.68 -2.75 0.88
C ILE A 46 5.28 -1.84 1.95
N ALA A 47 5.92 -0.73 1.55
CA ALA A 47 6.53 0.20 2.49
C ALA A 47 5.51 0.79 3.48
N LEU A 48 4.32 1.14 3.01
CA LEU A 48 3.24 1.64 3.88
C LEU A 48 2.83 0.58 4.90
N LEU A 49 2.67 -0.68 4.48
CA LEU A 49 2.33 -1.79 5.38
C LEU A 49 3.42 -2.07 6.42
N GLU A 50 4.69 -1.99 6.04
CA GLU A 50 5.80 -2.15 6.99
C GLU A 50 5.80 -1.06 8.05
N VAL A 51 5.57 0.20 7.64
CA VAL A 51 5.46 1.34 8.56
C VAL A 51 4.25 1.19 9.48
N LEU A 52 3.07 0.85 8.95
CA LEU A 52 1.85 0.75 9.76
C LEU A 52 1.91 -0.41 10.75
N SER A 53 2.46 -1.55 10.33
CA SER A 53 2.54 -2.75 11.17
C SER A 53 3.74 -2.78 12.10
N GLN A 54 4.73 -1.90 11.89
CA GLN A 54 6.06 -1.95 12.53
C GLN A 54 6.75 -3.32 12.35
N LYS A 55 6.47 -3.99 11.23
CA LYS A 55 7.01 -5.33 10.90
C LYS A 55 7.52 -5.35 9.45
N LYS A 56 8.41 -6.29 9.16
CA LYS A 56 8.76 -6.64 7.78
C LYS A 56 7.77 -7.67 7.25
N LEU A 57 7.47 -7.64 5.95
CA LEU A 57 6.54 -8.59 5.33
C LEU A 57 7.03 -10.05 5.36
N GLY A 58 8.32 -10.28 5.62
CA GLY A 58 8.93 -11.61 5.76
C GLY A 58 9.13 -12.37 4.43
N ARG A 59 8.36 -12.05 3.39
CA ARG A 59 8.56 -12.56 2.02
C ARG A 59 9.44 -11.62 1.18
N LYS A 60 10.20 -12.20 0.26
CA LYS A 60 10.98 -11.45 -0.74
C LYS A 60 10.02 -10.81 -1.75
N TYR A 61 10.35 -9.61 -2.19
CA TYR A 61 9.64 -8.88 -3.24
C TYR A 61 10.63 -8.19 -4.18
N ASN A 62 10.16 -7.83 -5.36
CA ASN A 62 10.95 -7.28 -6.45
C ASN A 62 11.25 -5.79 -6.22
N GLN A 63 12.51 -5.46 -5.90
CA GLN A 63 12.96 -4.06 -5.69
C GLN A 63 12.99 -3.22 -6.98
N ARG A 64 12.99 -3.87 -8.15
CA ARG A 64 13.00 -3.25 -9.48
C ARG A 64 11.96 -3.93 -10.38
N PRO A 65 10.66 -3.68 -10.17
CA PRO A 65 9.59 -4.38 -10.88
C PRO A 65 9.38 -3.80 -12.30
N THR A 66 10.22 -4.21 -13.24
CA THR A 66 10.20 -3.73 -14.64
C THR A 66 9.12 -4.39 -15.49
N PHE A 67 8.63 -5.56 -15.08
CA PHE A 67 7.58 -6.30 -15.78
C PHE A 67 6.31 -6.36 -14.95
N ARG A 68 5.15 -6.40 -15.63
CA ARG A 68 3.83 -6.52 -14.98
C ARG A 68 3.74 -7.71 -14.02
N GLN A 69 4.37 -8.84 -14.36
CA GLN A 69 4.42 -10.01 -13.49
C GLN A 69 5.09 -9.71 -12.15
N MET A 70 6.22 -9.00 -12.15
CA MET A 70 6.94 -8.60 -10.93
C MET A 70 6.15 -7.61 -10.08
N GLN A 71 5.41 -6.70 -10.73
CA GLN A 71 4.52 -5.75 -10.05
C GLN A 71 3.36 -6.48 -9.37
N LEU A 72 2.73 -7.43 -10.07
CA LEU A 72 1.68 -8.28 -9.51
C LEU A 72 2.20 -9.11 -8.34
N GLU A 73 3.38 -9.70 -8.44
CA GLU A 73 4.01 -10.43 -7.32
C GLU A 73 4.20 -9.56 -6.09
N ASN A 74 4.66 -8.31 -6.25
CA ASN A 74 4.79 -7.38 -5.12
C ASN A 74 3.44 -7.09 -4.46
N VAL A 75 2.40 -6.84 -5.27
CA VAL A 75 1.05 -6.59 -4.76
C VAL A 75 0.51 -7.84 -4.04
N SER A 76 0.70 -9.03 -4.62
CA SER A 76 0.31 -10.29 -3.99
C SER A 76 0.97 -10.47 -2.62
N VAL A 77 2.28 -10.22 -2.50
CA VAL A 77 3.00 -10.29 -1.23
C VAL A 77 2.42 -9.32 -0.18
N ALA A 78 2.04 -8.10 -0.59
CA ALA A 78 1.39 -7.15 0.30
C ALA A 78 -0.01 -7.61 0.76
N LEU A 79 -0.80 -8.19 -0.15
CA LEU A 79 -2.14 -8.70 0.15
C LEU A 79 -2.09 -9.93 1.07
N GLU A 80 -1.17 -10.87 0.81
CA GLU A 80 -0.92 -12.02 1.68
C GLU A 80 -0.55 -11.56 3.11
N PHE A 81 0.31 -10.55 3.24
CA PHE A 81 0.66 -9.99 4.55
C PHE A 81 -0.58 -9.51 5.31
N LEU A 82 -1.46 -8.76 4.64
CA LEU A 82 -2.72 -8.28 5.22
C LEU A 82 -3.62 -9.44 5.64
N GLU A 83 -3.82 -10.43 4.77
CA GLU A 83 -4.63 -11.61 5.06
C GLU A 83 -4.14 -12.34 6.31
N HIS A 84 -2.82 -12.53 6.44
CA HIS A 84 -2.23 -13.14 7.62
C HIS A 84 -2.44 -12.29 8.90
N GLN A 85 -2.32 -10.96 8.82
CA GLN A 85 -2.55 -10.09 10.00
C GLN A 85 -4.01 -10.08 10.44
N PHE A 86 -4.96 -10.01 9.51
CA PHE A 86 -6.38 -10.05 9.85
C PHE A 86 -6.77 -11.43 10.38
N THR A 87 -6.41 -12.51 9.69
CA THR A 87 -6.80 -13.87 10.09
C THR A 87 -6.23 -14.28 11.45
N SER A 88 -5.04 -13.79 11.81
CA SER A 88 -4.43 -14.07 13.12
C SER A 88 -5.11 -13.36 14.29
N HIS A 89 -5.81 -12.24 14.06
CA HIS A 89 -6.48 -11.48 15.13
C HIS A 89 -7.87 -12.04 15.48
N TRP A 90 -8.57 -12.68 14.54
CA TRP A 90 -9.93 -13.22 14.74
C TRP A 90 -9.99 -14.73 15.02
N LEU A 91 -8.86 -15.44 14.96
CA LEU A 91 -8.78 -16.90 15.16
C LEU A 91 -8.10 -17.34 16.47
N VAL A 92 -7.89 -16.46 17.45
CA VAL A 92 -7.71 -16.94 18.83
C VAL A 92 -9.12 -17.32 19.31
N PRO A 93 -9.44 -18.62 19.50
CA PRO A 93 -10.72 -18.98 20.08
C PRO A 93 -10.77 -18.34 21.46
N ALA A 94 -11.91 -17.76 21.81
CA ALA A 94 -12.27 -17.41 23.18
C ALA A 94 -12.18 -18.65 24.08
N ARG A 95 -10.96 -19.04 24.47
CA ARG A 95 -10.69 -20.14 25.37
C ARG A 95 -9.57 -19.73 26.30
N LEU A 96 -9.89 -19.87 27.58
CA LEU A 96 -9.07 -19.63 28.76
C LEU A 96 -9.15 -18.20 29.34
N GLU A 97 -10.37 -17.71 29.55
CA GLU A 97 -10.68 -17.05 30.82
C GLU A 97 -11.46 -18.12 31.62
N GLY A 98 -10.91 -18.48 32.78
CA GLY A 98 -11.43 -19.53 33.66
C GLY A 98 -12.60 -19.09 34.53
#